data_AF-K1S5U9-F1
#
_entry.id   AF-K1S5U9-F1
#
_cell.length_a   1.000
_cell.length_b   1.000
_cell.length_c   1.000
_cell.angle_alpha   90.00
_cell.angle_beta   90.00
_cell.angle_gamma   90.00
#
_symmetry.space_group_name_H-M   'P 1'
#
loop_
_entity.id
_entity.type
_entity.pdbx_description
1 polymer ?
#
loop_
_entity_poly.entity_id
_entity_poly.type
_entity_poly.pdbx_seq_one_letter_code
_entity_poly.pdbx_strand_id
1 'polypeptide(L)' 'MTSDSYHTLAGPAEAIYKEKSSKFLAYAYPVESEEEIRTLLDALRKKYYDATHH' A
#
# COMPACT_ATOMS: atom_id res chain seq x y z
N MET A 1 12.56 -13.35 -30.26
CA MET A 1 12.46 -12.15 -29.39
C MET A 1 11.99 -12.64 -28.04
N THR A 2 12.81 -12.49 -27.01
CA THR A 2 12.44 -12.85 -25.62
C THR A 2 11.77 -11.63 -24.99
N SER A 3 10.51 -11.77 -24.58
CA SER A 3 9.82 -10.73 -23.81
C SER A 3 10.34 -10.73 -22.37
N ASP A 4 10.74 -9.57 -21.86
CA ASP A 4 11.08 -9.42 -20.45
C ASP A 4 9.84 -9.63 -19.57
N SER A 5 10.07 -10.21 -18.40
CA SER A 5 9.03 -10.45 -17.41
C SER A 5 9.56 -10.13 -16.01
N TYR A 6 8.65 -9.74 -15.13
CA TYR A 6 8.92 -9.45 -13.74
C TYR A 6 7.77 -9.95 -12.87
N HIS A 7 8.04 -10.13 -11.57
CA HIS A 7 7.01 -10.47 -10.61
C HIS A 7 6.39 -9.22 -10.01
N THR A 8 5.09 -9.26 -9.81
CA THR A 8 4.32 -8.27 -9.05
C THR A 8 3.52 -8.99 -7.96
N LEU A 9 2.86 -8.22 -7.11
CA LEU A 9 1.98 -8.76 -6.06
C LEU A 9 0.80 -9.50 -6.70
N ALA A 10 0.47 -10.69 -6.18
CA ALA A 10 -0.68 -11.47 -6.66
C ALA A 10 -2.03 -10.81 -6.31
N GLY A 11 -2.04 -9.89 -5.34
CA GLY A 11 -3.20 -9.14 -4.90
C GLY A 11 -2.83 -8.14 -3.81
N PRO A 12 -3.79 -7.33 -3.35
CA PRO A 12 -3.59 -6.44 -2.21
C PRO A 12 -3.16 -7.21 -0.96
N ALA A 13 -2.26 -6.62 -0.18
CA ALA A 13 -1.79 -7.18 1.08
C ALA A 13 -1.70 -6.09 2.14
N GLU A 14 -1.88 -6.49 3.39
CA GLU A 14 -1.76 -5.61 4.55
C GLU A 14 -0.94 -6.28 5.65
N ALA A 15 -0.24 -5.46 6.42
CA ALA A 15 0.49 -5.90 7.60
C ALA A 15 0.36 -4.86 8.72
N ILE A 16 0.35 -5.36 9.96
CA ILE A 16 0.34 -4.53 11.16
C ILE A 16 1.56 -4.88 11.99
N TYR A 17 2.39 -3.89 12.26
CA TYR A 17 3.53 -4.01 13.16
C TYR A 17 3.35 -3.08 14.35
N LYS A 18 3.65 -3.57 15.55
CA LYS A 18 3.55 -2.78 16.78
C LYS A 18 4.89 -2.77 17.49
N GLU A 19 5.38 -1.58 17.79
CA GLU A 19 6.63 -1.41 18.52
C GLU A 19 6.56 -0.16 19.40
N LYS A 20 6.92 -0.30 20.69
CA LYS A 20 6.98 0.80 21.66
C LYS A 20 5.72 1.68 21.65
N SER A 21 4.55 1.04 21.73
CA SER A 21 3.22 1.66 21.66
C SER A 21 2.85 2.32 20.32
N SER A 22 3.77 2.38 19.36
CA SER A 22 3.45 2.77 17.99
C SER A 22 2.84 1.61 17.21
N LYS A 23 1.84 1.91 16.39
CA LYS A 23 1.21 0.97 15.46
C LYS A 23 1.51 1.43 14.04
N PHE A 24 2.20 0.59 13.28
CA PHE A 24 2.52 0.79 11.89
C PHE A 24 1.58 -0.07 11.04
N LEU A 25 0.90 0.58 10.10
CA LEU A 25 -0.03 -0.05 9.17
C LEU A 25 0.63 -0.01 7.79
N ALA A 26 0.97 -1.17 7.25
CA ALA A 26 1.54 -1.29 5.92
C ALA A 26 0.50 -1.85 4.95
N TYR A 27 0.44 -1.26 3.76
CA TYR A 27 -0.43 -1.70 2.67
C TYR A 27 0.39 -1.84 1.39
N ALA A 28 0.10 -2.88 0.62
CA ALA A 28 0.74 -3.14 -0.65
C ALA A 28 -0.33 -3.47 -1.69
N TYR A 29 -0.26 -2.85 -2.86
CA TYR A 29 -1.24 -3.03 -3.94
C TYR A 29 -0.50 -3.28 -5.26
N PRO A 30 -0.86 -4.33 -6.02
CA PRO A 30 -0.52 -4.34 -7.44
C PRO A 30 -1.35 -3.26 -8.14
N VAL A 31 -0.67 -2.39 -8.89
CA VAL A 31 -1.30 -1.31 -9.66
C VAL A 31 -0.67 -1.25 -11.05
N GLU A 32 -1.45 -0.84 -12.03
CA GLU A 32 -0.99 -0.68 -13.42
C GLU A 32 -0.82 0.79 -13.82
N SER A 33 -1.24 1.72 -12.95
CA SER A 33 -1.17 3.16 -13.21
C SER A 33 -0.93 4.00 -11.95
N GLU A 34 -0.49 5.25 -12.14
CA GLU A 34 -0.33 6.20 -11.04
C GLU A 34 -1.67 6.65 -10.46
N GLU A 35 -2.71 6.72 -11.28
CA GLU A 35 -4.05 7.14 -10.89
C GLU A 35 -4.69 6.15 -9.91
N GLU A 36 -4.48 4.85 -10.13
CA GLU A 36 -4.91 3.78 -9.23
C GLU A 36 -4.31 3.95 -7.84
N ILE A 37 -2.98 4.10 -7.76
CA ILE A 37 -2.31 4.23 -6.46
C ILE A 37 -2.69 5.54 -5.75
N ARG A 38 -2.89 6.65 -6.48
CA ARG A 38 -3.37 7.91 -5.89
C ARG A 38 -4.75 7.76 -5.24
N THR A 39 -5.66 7.05 -5.91
CA THR A 39 -7.01 6.78 -5.39
C THR A 39 -6.96 5.95 -4.11
N LEU A 40 -6.11 4.92 -4.08
CA LEU A 40 -5.92 4.06 -2.91
C LEU A 40 -5.27 4.83 -1.74
N LEU A 41 -4.27 5.66 -2.02
CA LEU A 41 -3.62 6.50 -1.00
C LEU A 41 -4.60 7.50 -0.36
N ASP A 42 -5.45 8.14 -1.16
CA ASP A 42 -6.48 9.05 -0.64
C ASP A 42 -7.51 8.31 0.24
N ALA A 43 -7.88 7.09 -0.13
CA ALA A 43 -8.74 6.25 0.69
C ALA A 43 -8.07 5.88 2.03
N LEU A 44 -6.78 5.54 2.02
CA LEU A 44 -6.02 5.23 3.24
C LEU A 44 -5.88 6.45 4.15
N ARG A 45 -5.58 7.62 3.60
CA ARG A 45 -5.50 8.88 4.35
C ARG A 45 -6.82 9.23 5.02
N LYS A 46 -7.95 9.05 4.31
CA LYS A 46 -9.30 9.23 4.88
C LYS A 46 -9.61 8.23 5.98
N LYS A 47 -9.25 6.95 5.77
CA LYS A 47 -9.50 5.86 6.72
C LYS A 47 -8.72 6.03 8.02
N TYR A 48 -7.49 6.53 7.94
CA TYR A 48 -6.57 6.72 9.07
C TYR A 48 -6.24 8.19 9.28
N TYR A 49 -7.24 9.07 9.22
CA TYR A 49 -7.05 10.52 9.33
C TYR A 49 -6.34 10.97 10.62
N ASP A 50 -6.31 10.11 11.64
CA ASP A 50 -5.69 10.30 12.94
C ASP A 50 -4.28 9.69 13.05
N ALA A 51 -3.75 9.14 11.95
CA ALA A 51 -2.39 8.62 11.93
C ALA A 51 -1.38 9.76 12.16
N THR A 52 -0.35 9.47 12.97
CA THR A 52 0.73 10.43 13.22
C THR A 52 1.53 10.74 11.95
N HIS A 53 1.66 9.75 11.06
CA HIS A 53 2.34 9.85 9.77
C HIS A 53 1.60 9.02 8.71
N HIS A 54 1.66 9.49 7.45
CA HIS A 54 1.11 8.85 6.26
C HIS A 54 2.19 8.66 5.20
#